data_AF-X1JCM3-F1
#
_entry.id   AF-X1JCM3-F1
#
_cell.length_a   1.000
_cell.length_b   1.000
_cell.length_c   1.000
_cell.angle_alpha   90.00
_cell.angle_beta   90.00
_cell.angle_gamma   90.00
#
_symmetry.space_group_name_H-M   'P 1'
#
loop_
_entity.id
_entity.type
_entity.pdbx_description
1 polymer ?
#
loop_
_entity_poly.entity_id
_entity_poly.type
_entity_poly.pdbx_seq_one_letter_code
_entity_poly.pdbx_strand_id
1 'polypeptide(L)'
;IQFFRWVISSDNASVNTAERDRILKMVEEGKINTEEGTELLDAIGRSSALRGEEKFSRVDMIMLMGAALVVLGFFLPWEYIQRRVYMSGLDVEPVGWAILIIGIASVIPIFVTPKNFLYKISMLQIFLNLIGIALVVSILVRVGDKLGAGLIFCLAGFIVETVAAVAKFKKLAA
;
A
#
# COMPACT_ATOMS: atom_id res chain seq x y z
N ILE A 1 -6.74 -37.17 -3.37
CA ILE A 1 -6.62 -36.43 -4.67
C ILE A 1 -6.33 -34.93 -4.48
N GLN A 2 -6.30 -34.38 -3.25
CA GLN A 2 -5.90 -32.98 -3.01
C GLN A 2 -4.39 -32.71 -3.15
N PHE A 3 -3.54 -33.72 -2.90
CA PHE A 3 -2.08 -33.65 -3.05
C PHE A 3 -1.64 -33.29 -4.47
N PHE A 4 -2.21 -33.94 -5.50
CA PHE A 4 -1.88 -33.68 -6.90
C PHE A 4 -2.37 -32.31 -7.41
N ARG A 5 -3.42 -31.76 -6.79
CA ARG A 5 -3.96 -30.46 -7.18
C ARG A 5 -3.06 -29.29 -6.73
N TRP A 6 -2.31 -29.50 -5.64
CA TRP A 6 -1.29 -28.56 -5.18
C TRP A 6 -0.01 -28.60 -6.04
N VAL A 7 0.36 -29.78 -6.57
CA VAL A 7 1.55 -29.97 -7.43
C VAL A 7 1.43 -29.24 -8.77
N ILE A 8 0.22 -28.99 -9.27
CA ILE A 8 0.00 -28.50 -10.65
C ILE A 8 -0.20 -26.97 -10.72
N SER A 9 -0.39 -26.27 -9.61
CA SER A 9 -0.86 -24.85 -9.61
C SER A 9 0.23 -23.77 -9.47
N SER A 10 1.50 -24.07 -9.72
CA SER A 10 2.62 -23.17 -9.41
C SER A 10 3.40 -22.71 -10.65
N ASP A 11 2.92 -21.69 -11.34
CA ASP A 11 3.65 -21.00 -12.43
C ASP A 11 4.88 -20.18 -11.94
N ASN A 12 5.15 -20.17 -10.62
CA ASN A 12 6.42 -19.70 -10.03
C ASN A 12 7.34 -20.86 -9.60
N ALA A 13 7.03 -22.11 -9.99
CA ALA A 13 7.73 -23.31 -9.52
C ALA A 13 9.13 -23.51 -10.08
N SER A 14 9.53 -22.89 -11.19
CA SER A 14 10.77 -23.29 -11.88
C SER A 14 12.03 -23.13 -11.02
N VAL A 15 12.12 -22.09 -10.18
CA VAL A 15 13.27 -21.87 -9.28
C VAL A 15 13.19 -22.77 -8.04
N ASN A 16 11.99 -23.01 -7.52
CA ASN A 16 11.76 -23.80 -6.31
C ASN A 16 11.82 -25.32 -6.57
N THR A 17 11.50 -25.75 -7.80
CA THR A 17 11.57 -27.17 -8.21
C THR A 17 13.02 -27.64 -8.25
N ALA A 18 13.95 -26.79 -8.70
CA ALA A 18 15.37 -27.12 -8.74
C ALA A 18 15.99 -27.28 -7.34
N GLU A 19 15.66 -26.41 -6.38
CA GLU A 19 16.13 -26.54 -4.99
C GLU A 19 15.45 -27.71 -4.26
N ARG A 20 14.16 -27.93 -4.50
CA ARG A 20 13.41 -29.07 -3.97
C ARG A 20 13.94 -30.41 -4.48
N ASP A 21 14.24 -30.51 -5.78
CA ASP A 21 14.86 -31.70 -6.38
C ASP A 21 16.25 -31.95 -5.81
N ARG A 22 17.02 -30.89 -5.54
CA ARG A 22 18.35 -31.00 -4.92
C ARG A 22 18.28 -31.55 -3.49
N ILE A 23 17.29 -31.12 -2.70
CA ILE A 23 17.10 -31.60 -1.33
C ILE A 23 16.58 -33.03 -1.31
N LEU A 24 15.62 -33.37 -2.17
CA LEU A 24 15.14 -34.74 -2.33
C LEU A 24 16.27 -35.69 -2.72
N LYS A 25 17.15 -35.26 -3.64
CA LYS A 25 18.33 -36.02 -4.04
C LYS A 25 19.34 -36.21 -2.89
N MET A 26 19.53 -35.20 -2.03
CA MET A 26 20.42 -35.34 -0.87
C MET A 26 19.86 -36.25 0.23
N VAL A 27 18.54 -36.33 0.38
CA VAL A 27 17.86 -37.32 1.25
C VAL A 27 17.99 -38.73 0.64
N GLU A 28 17.80 -38.87 -0.66
CA GLU A 28 17.94 -40.14 -1.38
C GLU A 28 19.39 -40.67 -1.36
N GLU A 29 20.38 -39.77 -1.43
CA GLU A 29 21.81 -40.08 -1.28
C GLU A 29 22.21 -40.39 0.18
N GLY A 30 21.28 -40.31 1.14
CA GLY A 30 21.54 -40.57 2.57
C GLY A 30 22.47 -39.55 3.24
N LYS A 31 22.70 -38.40 2.60
CA LYS A 31 23.55 -37.32 3.13
C LYS A 31 22.86 -36.52 4.23
N ILE A 32 21.54 -36.60 4.31
CA ILE A 32 20.70 -35.87 5.24
C ILE A 32 19.66 -36.84 5.80
N ASN A 33 19.35 -36.75 7.09
CA ASN A 33 18.30 -37.58 7.67
C ASN A 33 16.92 -37.12 7.15
N THR A 34 15.97 -38.05 7.07
CA THR A 34 14.60 -37.81 6.58
C THR A 34 13.90 -36.69 7.38
N GLU A 35 14.21 -36.59 8.67
CA GLU A 35 13.68 -35.56 9.58
C GLU A 35 14.20 -34.16 9.23
N GLU A 36 15.51 -34.01 9.05
CA GLU A 36 16.16 -32.77 8.59
C GLU A 36 15.69 -32.36 7.17
N GLY A 37 15.47 -33.34 6.30
CA GLY A 37 14.92 -33.12 4.96
C GLY A 37 13.50 -32.54 4.99
N THR A 38 12.66 -32.99 5.93
CA THR A 38 11.30 -32.44 6.12
C THR A 38 11.31 -31.04 6.73
N GLU A 39 12.22 -30.75 7.66
CA GLU A 39 12.39 -29.41 8.22
C GLU A 39 12.87 -28.40 7.17
N LEU A 40 13.84 -28.79 6.32
CA LEU A 40 14.30 -27.95 5.22
C LEU A 40 13.22 -27.73 4.16
N LEU A 41 12.41 -28.75 3.87
CA LEU A 41 11.25 -28.60 2.98
C LEU A 41 10.18 -27.68 3.57
N ASP A 42 9.90 -27.76 4.88
CA ASP A 42 8.95 -26.87 5.56
C ASP A 42 9.49 -25.43 5.62
N ALA A 43 10.78 -25.25 5.91
CA ALA A 43 11.46 -23.95 5.90
C ALA A 43 11.44 -23.31 4.51
N ILE A 44 11.63 -24.09 3.44
CA ILE A 44 11.51 -23.63 2.05
C ILE A 44 10.06 -23.31 1.70
N GLY A 45 9.11 -24.13 2.14
CA GLY A 45 7.67 -23.86 1.99
C GLY A 45 7.24 -22.55 2.65
N ARG A 46 7.68 -22.29 3.89
CA ARG A 46 7.39 -21.06 4.63
C ARG A 46 8.11 -19.84 4.07
N SER A 47 9.38 -19.95 3.70
CA SER A 47 10.13 -18.85 3.08
C SER A 47 9.58 -18.50 1.69
N SER A 48 9.05 -19.49 0.94
CA SER A 48 8.36 -19.27 -0.34
C SER A 48 6.98 -18.64 -0.17
N ALA A 49 6.25 -18.96 0.90
CA ALA A 49 4.98 -18.31 1.22
C ALA A 49 5.17 -16.84 1.66
N LEU A 50 6.30 -16.52 2.28
CA LEU A 50 6.70 -15.15 2.61
C LEU A 50 7.31 -14.40 1.42
N ARG A 51 7.96 -15.09 0.47
CA ARG A 51 8.51 -14.54 -0.78
C ARG A 51 7.56 -14.52 -1.96
N GLY A 52 6.34 -15.02 -1.80
CA GLY A 52 5.21 -14.67 -2.65
C GLY A 52 4.78 -13.21 -2.44
N GLU A 53 5.76 -12.31 -2.33
CA GLU A 53 5.60 -10.87 -2.30
C GLU A 53 4.72 -10.51 -3.48
N GLU A 54 3.54 -10.06 -3.11
CA GLU A 54 2.48 -9.67 -3.99
C GLU A 54 3.06 -8.65 -4.98
N LYS A 55 3.05 -8.97 -6.27
CA LYS A 55 3.24 -7.94 -7.30
C LYS A 55 2.26 -6.83 -6.97
N PHE A 56 2.77 -5.67 -6.54
CA PHE A 56 1.95 -4.50 -6.24
C PHE A 56 0.92 -4.34 -7.35
N SER A 57 -0.36 -4.38 -6.98
CA SER A 57 -1.41 -4.19 -7.96
C SER A 57 -1.22 -2.82 -8.59
N ARG A 58 -1.59 -2.65 -9.87
CA ARG A 58 -1.60 -1.32 -10.49
C ARG A 58 -2.38 -0.30 -9.65
N VAL A 59 -3.39 -0.78 -8.92
CA VAL A 59 -4.20 0.04 -8.00
C VAL A 59 -3.38 0.51 -6.79
N ASP A 60 -2.51 -0.34 -6.23
CA ASP A 60 -1.67 0.02 -5.10
C ASP A 60 -0.59 1.04 -5.52
N MET A 61 -0.05 0.94 -6.74
CA MET A 61 0.84 1.96 -7.29
C MET A 61 0.16 3.32 -7.48
N ILE A 62 -1.08 3.34 -7.97
CA ILE A 62 -1.84 4.59 -8.10
C ILE A 62 -2.12 5.20 -6.73
N MET A 63 -2.41 4.37 -5.72
CA MET A 63 -2.62 4.82 -4.35
C MET A 63 -1.34 5.44 -3.75
N LEU A 64 -0.18 4.80 -3.96
CA LEU A 64 1.13 5.35 -3.58
C LEU A 64 1.43 6.67 -4.29
N MET A 65 1.08 6.78 -5.58
CA MET A 65 1.23 8.02 -6.35
C MET A 65 0.35 9.14 -5.78
N GLY A 66 -0.87 8.82 -5.36
CA GLY A 66 -1.76 9.76 -4.67
C GLY A 66 -1.15 10.31 -3.38
N ALA A 67 -0.60 9.42 -2.54
CA ALA A 67 0.05 9.83 -1.29
C ALA A 67 1.32 10.65 -1.53
N ALA A 68 2.12 10.27 -2.53
CA ALA A 68 3.27 11.08 -2.93
C ALA A 68 2.84 12.50 -3.36
N LEU A 69 1.69 12.62 -4.01
CA LEU A 69 1.12 13.92 -4.39
C LEU A 69 0.65 14.73 -3.17
N VAL A 70 0.07 14.09 -2.16
CA VAL A 70 -0.30 14.74 -0.88
C VAL A 70 0.94 15.24 -0.15
N VAL A 71 1.99 14.42 -0.06
CA VAL A 71 3.27 14.78 0.56
C VAL A 71 3.91 15.96 -0.19
N LEU A 72 3.94 15.92 -1.52
CA LEU A 72 4.47 17.01 -2.33
C LEU A 72 3.64 18.29 -2.17
N GLY A 73 2.31 18.16 -2.16
CA GLY A 73 1.38 19.26 -1.89
C GLY A 73 1.57 19.90 -0.51
N PHE A 74 1.91 19.11 0.51
CA PHE A 74 2.17 19.60 1.86
C PHE A 74 3.35 20.57 1.93
N PHE A 75 4.42 20.32 1.18
CA PHE A 75 5.60 21.19 1.14
C PHE A 75 5.45 22.40 0.21
N LEU A 76 4.43 22.40 -0.65
CA LEU A 76 4.13 23.53 -1.53
C LEU A 76 3.42 24.66 -0.76
N PRO A 77 3.42 25.90 -1.29
CA PRO A 77 2.69 27.01 -0.67
C PRO A 77 1.18 26.76 -0.72
N TRP A 78 0.51 26.87 0.43
CA TRP A 78 -0.93 26.68 0.59
C TRP A 78 -1.70 28.00 0.53
N GLU A 79 -1.14 29.06 1.11
CA GLU A 79 -1.72 30.40 1.10
C GLU A 79 -0.67 31.46 0.77
N TYR A 80 -1.07 32.44 -0.05
CA TYR A 80 -0.28 33.64 -0.32
C TYR A 80 -0.67 34.77 0.65
N ILE A 81 0.14 35.00 1.69
CA ILE A 81 -0.03 36.16 2.57
C ILE A 81 0.67 37.37 1.94
N GLN A 82 -0.03 38.51 1.93
CA GLN A 82 0.47 39.79 1.38
C GLN A 82 1.91 40.06 1.86
N ARG A 83 2.80 40.33 0.87
CA ARG A 83 4.26 40.53 0.94
C ARG A 83 5.10 39.27 1.22
N ARG A 84 5.28 38.44 0.17
CA ARG A 84 6.41 37.49 -0.01
C ARG A 84 6.61 36.41 1.08
N VAL A 85 5.66 36.22 1.98
CA VAL A 85 5.70 35.12 2.95
C VAL A 85 4.70 34.06 2.49
N TYR A 86 5.22 32.87 2.22
CA TYR A 86 4.43 31.70 1.87
C TYR A 86 4.14 30.90 3.13
N MET A 87 2.87 30.54 3.36
CA MET A 87 2.54 29.53 4.36
C MET A 87 2.46 28.18 3.68
N SER A 88 3.32 27.27 4.11
CA SER A 88 3.30 25.86 3.73
C SER A 88 2.38 25.07 4.67
N GLY A 89 2.09 23.81 4.36
CA GLY A 89 1.31 22.95 5.27
C GLY A 89 1.91 22.83 6.68
N LEU A 90 3.21 23.10 6.84
CA LEU A 90 3.89 23.14 8.13
C LEU A 90 3.44 24.31 9.02
N ASP A 91 3.06 25.44 8.40
CA ASP A 91 2.69 26.69 9.08
C ASP A 91 1.20 26.74 9.45
N VAL A 92 0.38 25.83 8.90
CA VAL A 92 -1.08 25.77 9.09
C VAL A 92 -1.48 25.02 10.38
N GLU A 93 -0.61 25.08 11.40
CA GLU A 93 -0.87 24.56 12.74
C GLU A 93 -1.26 23.04 12.72
N PRO A 94 -1.99 22.45 13.70
CA PRO A 94 -2.32 21.02 13.71
C PRO A 94 -3.05 20.51 12.47
N VAL A 95 -3.76 21.38 11.75
CA VAL A 95 -4.62 20.98 10.63
C VAL A 95 -3.78 20.54 9.43
N GLY A 96 -2.69 21.26 9.14
CA GLY A 96 -1.77 20.88 8.06
C GLY A 96 -1.12 19.52 8.32
N TRP A 97 -0.66 19.28 9.55
CA TRP A 97 -0.12 17.99 9.96
C TRP A 97 -1.14 16.87 9.91
N ALA A 98 -2.40 17.14 10.28
CA ALA A 98 -3.47 16.15 10.18
C ALA A 98 -3.68 15.67 8.74
N ILE A 99 -3.65 16.58 7.76
CA ILE A 99 -3.75 16.25 6.33
C ILE A 99 -2.61 15.30 5.91
N LEU A 100 -1.37 15.59 6.30
CA LEU A 100 -0.22 14.75 5.98
C LEU A 100 -0.32 13.36 6.63
N ILE A 101 -0.63 13.33 7.93
CA ILE A 101 -0.75 12.07 8.70
C ILE A 101 -1.86 11.20 8.11
N ILE A 102 -3.00 11.78 7.74
CA ILE A 102 -4.12 11.05 7.14
C ILE A 102 -3.72 10.46 5.78
N GLY A 103 -3.07 11.23 4.91
CA GLY A 103 -2.61 10.73 3.60
C GLY A 103 -1.58 9.60 3.73
N ILE A 104 -0.65 9.69 4.68
CA ILE A 104 0.30 8.59 4.93
C ILE A 104 -0.42 7.38 5.54
N ALA A 105 -1.28 7.61 6.53
CA ALA A 105 -2.02 6.56 7.22
C ALA A 105 -2.98 5.81 6.30
N SER A 106 -3.49 6.44 5.24
CA SER A 106 -4.32 5.77 4.24
C SER A 106 -3.55 4.69 3.46
N VAL A 107 -2.23 4.82 3.31
CA VAL A 107 -1.40 3.92 2.49
C VAL A 107 -0.72 2.81 3.32
N ILE A 108 -0.51 3.02 4.62
CA ILE A 108 0.05 2.01 5.54
C ILE A 108 -0.60 0.62 5.38
N PRO A 109 -1.94 0.50 5.26
CA PRO A 109 -2.56 -0.81 5.15
C PRO A 109 -2.19 -1.58 3.88
N ILE A 110 -1.64 -0.95 2.84
CA ILE A 110 -1.11 -1.67 1.67
C ILE A 110 0.01 -2.63 2.08
N PHE A 111 0.83 -2.27 3.07
CA PHE A 111 2.02 -3.04 3.46
C PHE A 111 1.76 -4.06 4.57
N VAL A 112 0.73 -3.85 5.39
CA VAL A 112 0.53 -4.62 6.63
C VAL A 112 -0.59 -5.66 6.52
N THR A 113 -1.42 -5.62 5.47
CA THR A 113 -2.74 -6.27 5.51
C THR A 113 -2.76 -7.73 5.03
N PRO A 114 -3.17 -8.69 5.89
CA PRO A 114 -3.50 -10.04 5.45
C PRO A 114 -4.84 -10.10 4.71
N LYS A 115 -4.94 -10.99 3.71
CA LYS A 115 -6.06 -11.09 2.75
C LYS A 115 -7.46 -11.15 3.37
N ASN A 116 -7.59 -11.66 4.59
CA ASN A 116 -8.88 -11.84 5.27
C ASN A 116 -9.54 -10.52 5.73
N PHE A 117 -8.79 -9.42 5.80
CA PHE A 117 -9.29 -8.12 6.27
C PHE A 117 -9.32 -7.04 5.17
N LEU A 118 -9.09 -7.41 3.91
CA LEU A 118 -9.01 -6.48 2.77
C LEU A 118 -10.25 -5.58 2.67
N TYR A 119 -11.45 -6.11 2.93
CA TYR A 119 -12.69 -5.34 2.86
C TYR A 119 -12.78 -4.25 3.94
N LYS A 120 -12.55 -4.61 5.21
CA LYS A 120 -12.62 -3.65 6.34
C LYS A 120 -11.58 -2.55 6.21
N ILE A 121 -10.40 -2.93 5.71
CA ILE A 121 -9.29 -2.01 5.55
C ILE A 121 -9.50 -1.08 4.36
N SER A 122 -10.03 -1.58 3.24
CA SER A 122 -10.40 -0.70 2.13
C SER A 122 -11.49 0.31 2.53
N MET A 123 -12.43 -0.08 3.39
CA MET A 123 -13.44 0.84 3.94
C MET A 123 -12.81 1.90 4.85
N LEU A 124 -11.84 1.51 5.70
CA LEU A 124 -11.08 2.44 6.53
C LEU A 124 -10.27 3.43 5.67
N GLN A 125 -9.62 2.97 4.60
CA GLN A 125 -8.88 3.84 3.68
C GLN A 125 -9.77 4.89 3.03
N ILE A 126 -10.95 4.49 2.53
CA ILE A 126 -11.92 5.43 1.95
C ILE A 126 -12.36 6.45 3.01
N PHE A 127 -12.64 5.99 4.23
CA PHE A 127 -13.03 6.88 5.33
C PHE A 127 -11.95 7.91 5.67
N LEU A 128 -10.69 7.50 5.81
CA LEU A 128 -9.58 8.43 6.04
C LEU A 128 -9.44 9.43 4.89
N ASN A 129 -9.54 8.98 3.64
CA ASN A 129 -9.41 9.87 2.48
C ASN A 129 -10.53 10.90 2.43
N LEU A 130 -11.78 10.52 2.78
CA LEU A 130 -12.89 11.45 2.86
C LEU A 130 -12.68 12.52 3.94
N ILE A 131 -12.12 12.15 5.10
CA ILE A 131 -11.74 13.12 6.13
C ILE A 131 -10.64 14.05 5.61
N GLY A 132 -9.62 13.50 4.94
CA GLY A 132 -8.56 14.29 4.32
C GLY A 132 -9.09 15.31 3.31
N ILE A 133 -9.99 14.90 2.43
CA ILE A 133 -10.68 15.79 1.48
C ILE A 133 -11.47 16.86 2.22
N ALA A 134 -12.26 16.48 3.24
CA ALA A 134 -13.06 17.43 4.01
C ALA A 134 -12.19 18.51 4.68
N LEU A 135 -11.03 18.13 5.24
CA LEU A 135 -10.08 19.07 5.81
C LEU A 135 -9.48 19.99 4.75
N VAL A 136 -9.01 19.46 3.62
CA VAL A 136 -8.47 20.27 2.52
C VAL A 136 -9.51 21.26 2.00
N VAL A 137 -10.75 20.81 1.79
CA VAL A 137 -11.87 21.66 1.36
C VAL A 137 -12.19 22.72 2.40
N SER A 138 -12.16 22.40 3.70
CA SER A 138 -12.38 23.38 4.77
C SER A 138 -11.36 24.52 4.72
N ILE A 139 -10.10 24.21 4.41
CA ILE A 139 -9.02 25.20 4.27
C ILE A 139 -9.20 25.97 2.96
N LEU A 140 -9.56 25.29 1.87
CA LEU A 140 -9.84 25.91 0.57
C LEU A 140 -10.91 27.01 0.69
N VAL A 141 -11.99 26.72 1.41
CA VAL A 141 -13.08 27.68 1.67
C VAL A 141 -12.60 28.85 2.54
N ARG A 142 -11.68 28.61 3.48
CA ARG A 142 -11.11 29.65 4.35
C ARG A 142 -10.12 30.57 3.62
N VAL A 143 -9.31 30.02 2.73
CA VAL A 143 -8.25 30.75 2.00
C VAL A 143 -8.83 31.63 0.88
N GLY A 144 -9.96 31.23 0.29
CA GLY A 144 -10.66 32.03 -0.72
C GLY A 144 -9.79 32.32 -1.96
N ASP A 145 -9.54 33.58 -2.26
CA ASP A 145 -8.80 34.00 -3.47
C ASP A 145 -7.27 33.87 -3.36
N LYS A 146 -6.74 33.56 -2.17
CA LYS A 146 -5.28 33.47 -1.90
C LYS A 146 -4.73 32.05 -2.07
N LEU A 147 -5.33 31.28 -2.98
CA LEU A 147 -5.05 29.85 -3.14
C LEU A 147 -3.62 29.59 -3.61
N GLY A 148 -2.88 28.87 -2.78
CA GLY A 148 -1.60 28.27 -3.10
C GLY A 148 -1.73 26.97 -3.90
N ALA A 149 -0.70 26.65 -4.69
CA ALA A 149 -0.65 25.42 -5.47
C ALA A 149 -0.70 24.16 -4.57
N GLY A 150 -0.16 24.22 -3.35
CA GLY A 150 -0.06 23.06 -2.46
C GLY A 150 -1.41 22.45 -2.09
N LEU A 151 -2.43 23.26 -1.81
CA LEU A 151 -3.78 22.78 -1.53
C LEU A 151 -4.39 22.02 -2.71
N ILE A 152 -4.12 22.48 -3.94
CA ILE A 152 -4.60 21.83 -5.16
C ILE A 152 -3.94 20.46 -5.32
N PHE A 153 -2.63 20.37 -5.06
CA PHE A 153 -1.90 19.10 -5.10
C PHE A 153 -2.36 18.13 -4.02
N CYS A 154 -2.61 18.60 -2.79
CA CYS A 154 -3.18 17.77 -1.72
C CYS A 154 -4.58 17.26 -2.09
N LEU A 155 -5.44 18.13 -2.63
CA LEU A 155 -6.78 17.74 -3.06
C LEU A 155 -6.73 16.70 -4.19
N ALA A 156 -5.89 16.93 -5.20
CA ALA A 156 -5.68 15.99 -6.29
C ALA A 156 -5.15 14.64 -5.78
N GLY A 157 -4.22 14.66 -4.82
CA GLY A 157 -3.67 13.47 -4.19
C GLY A 157 -4.75 12.62 -3.54
N PHE A 158 -5.58 13.23 -2.69
CA PHE A 158 -6.69 12.52 -2.05
C PHE A 158 -7.76 12.03 -3.04
N ILE A 159 -8.03 12.77 -4.12
CA ILE A 159 -8.94 12.31 -5.18
C ILE A 159 -8.37 11.05 -5.84
N VAL A 160 -7.09 11.05 -6.19
CA VAL A 160 -6.41 9.89 -6.78
C VAL A 160 -6.43 8.70 -5.83
N GLU A 161 -6.12 8.91 -4.55
CA GLU A 161 -6.20 7.85 -3.53
C GLU A 161 -7.62 7.30 -3.37
N THR A 162 -8.63 8.17 -3.36
CA THR A 162 -10.04 7.77 -3.22
C THR A 162 -10.49 6.95 -4.42
N VAL A 163 -10.14 7.36 -5.65
CA VAL A 163 -10.46 6.61 -6.87
C VAL A 163 -9.78 5.23 -6.84
N ALA A 164 -8.52 5.17 -6.43
CA ALA A 164 -7.80 3.90 -6.27
C ALA A 164 -8.45 2.99 -5.21
N ALA A 165 -8.79 3.54 -4.04
CA ALA A 165 -9.42 2.80 -2.95
C ALA A 165 -10.81 2.28 -3.36
N VAL A 166 -11.61 3.08 -4.06
CA VAL A 166 -12.92 2.66 -4.59
C VAL A 166 -12.76 1.60 -5.68
N ALA A 167 -11.77 1.72 -6.57
CA ALA A 167 -11.49 0.70 -7.58
C ALA A 167 -11.07 -0.63 -6.93
N LYS A 168 -10.28 -0.58 -5.85
CA LYS A 168 -9.90 -1.74 -5.04
C LYS A 168 -11.13 -2.36 -4.37
N PHE A 169 -11.97 -1.53 -3.74
CA PHE A 169 -13.20 -1.95 -3.08
C PHE A 169 -14.16 -2.66 -4.05
N LYS A 170 -14.39 -2.07 -5.24
CA LYS A 170 -15.25 -2.68 -6.28
C LYS A 170 -14.75 -4.05 -6.73
N LYS A 171 -13.44 -4.23 -6.85
CA LYS A 171 -12.85 -5.54 -7.19
C LYS A 171 -12.99 -6.59 -6.09
N LEU A 172 -13.12 -6.17 -4.83
CA LEU A 172 -13.27 -7.06 -3.68
C LEU A 172 -14.74 -7.38 -3.38
N ALA A 173 -15.67 -6.53 -3.81
CA ALA A 173 -17.11 -6.70 -3.63
C ALA A 173 -17.81 -7.45 -4.79
N ALA A 174 -17.13 -7.59 -5.93
CA ALA A 174 -17.58 -8.36 -7.10
C ALA A 174 -17.11 -9.81 -7.02
#